data_AF-A0A7W4VTK2-F1
#
_entry.id   AF-A0A7W4VTK2-F1
#
_cell.length_a   1.000
_cell.length_b   1.000
_cell.length_c   1.000
_cell.angle_alpha   90.00
_cell.angle_beta   90.00
_cell.angle_gamma   90.00
#
_symmetry.space_group_name_H-M   'P 1'
#
loop_
_entity.id
_entity.type
_entity.pdbx_description
1 polymer ?
#
loop_
_entity_poly.entity_id
_entity_poly.type
_entity_poly.pdbx_seq_one_letter_code
_entity_poly.pdbx_strand_id
1 'polypeptide(L)' 'MSDEASATPETVPQRPMLRVVHGDATPEEIAAIVAVLAAAGDAPSPAPRRVPEWAAHHRQVRRALPHGPGGWRSSALPR' A
#
# COMPACT_ATOMS: atom_id res chain seq x y z
N MET A 1 44.11 2.94 28.13
CA MET A 1 43.06 2.09 28.73
C MET A 1 41.98 1.96 27.69
N SER A 2 42.01 0.83 26.97
CA SER A 2 41.03 0.48 25.94
C SER A 2 39.87 -0.22 26.64
N ASP A 3 38.65 0.22 26.41
CA ASP A 3 37.46 -0.63 26.52
C ASP A 3 36.41 -0.06 25.58
N GLU A 4 36.46 -0.50 24.33
CA GLU A 4 35.43 -0.24 23.33
C GLU A 4 34.54 -1.47 23.30
N ALA A 5 33.55 -1.48 24.20
CA ALA A 5 32.53 -2.49 24.26
C ALA A 5 31.69 -2.47 22.97
N SER A 6 32.09 -3.28 21.99
CA SER A 6 31.29 -3.58 20.82
C SER A 6 30.04 -4.36 21.27
N ALA A 7 28.95 -3.64 21.48
CA ALA A 7 27.63 -4.24 21.65
C ALA A 7 27.25 -4.97 20.37
N THR A 8 27.23 -6.30 20.43
CA THR A 8 26.71 -7.14 19.35
C THR A 8 25.19 -6.95 19.32
N PRO A 9 24.56 -6.59 18.19
CA PRO A 9 23.12 -6.40 18.16
C PRO A 9 22.42 -7.73 18.46
N GLU A 10 21.75 -7.78 19.61
CA GLU A 10 20.93 -8.91 20.02
C GLU A 10 19.76 -9.05 19.04
N THR A 11 19.80 -10.09 18.20
CA THR A 11 18.77 -10.35 17.19
C THR A 11 17.61 -11.08 17.86
N VAL A 12 16.50 -10.38 18.06
CA VAL A 12 15.25 -11.01 18.54
C VAL A 12 14.75 -11.99 17.47
N PRO A 13 14.51 -13.28 17.79
CA PRO A 13 14.13 -14.27 16.81
C PRO A 13 12.72 -13.98 16.25
N GLN A 14 12.64 -13.59 14.98
CA GLN A 14 11.38 -13.41 14.28
C GLN A 14 10.86 -14.75 13.76
N ARG A 15 9.56 -15.04 13.97
CA ARG A 15 8.94 -16.25 13.44
C ARG A 15 8.82 -16.13 11.91
N PRO A 16 9.34 -17.10 11.14
CA PRO A 16 9.31 -17.04 9.69
C PRO A 16 7.88 -17.14 9.14
N MET A 17 7.56 -16.34 8.13
CA MET A 17 6.25 -16.34 7.46
C MET A 17 6.03 -17.58 6.58
N LEU A 18 7.11 -18.20 6.12
CA LEU A 18 7.11 -19.41 5.30
C LEU A 18 7.99 -20.48 5.95
N ARG A 19 7.52 -21.73 5.91
CA ARG A 19 8.27 -22.90 6.42
C ARG A 19 8.53 -23.86 5.27
N VAL A 20 9.79 -24.19 5.05
CA VAL A 20 10.21 -25.28 4.16
C VAL A 20 9.93 -26.60 4.86
N VAL A 21 9.09 -27.44 4.25
CA VAL A 21 8.73 -28.76 4.80
C VAL A 21 9.65 -29.86 4.25
N HIS A 22 10.13 -29.68 3.02
CA HIS A 22 10.97 -30.62 2.28
C HIS A 22 12.09 -29.84 1.59
N GLY A 23 13.35 -30.25 1.80
CA GLY A 23 14.54 -29.46 1.46
C GLY A 23 15.25 -29.88 0.17
N ASP A 24 14.72 -30.91 -0.50
CA ASP A 24 15.30 -31.66 -1.61
C ASP A 24 14.46 -31.56 -2.89
N ALA A 25 13.74 -30.44 -3.04
CA ALA A 25 13.03 -30.11 -4.26
C ALA A 25 13.99 -30.07 -5.47
N THR A 26 13.57 -30.61 -6.60
CA THR A 26 14.38 -30.61 -7.82
C THR A 26 14.49 -29.19 -8.39
N PRO A 27 15.49 -28.91 -9.26
CA PRO A 27 15.60 -27.61 -9.93
C PRO A 27 14.33 -27.22 -10.70
N GLU A 28 13.64 -28.20 -11.31
CA GLU A 28 12.39 -28.00 -12.03
C GLU A 28 11.25 -27.58 -11.10
N GLU A 29 11.16 -28.17 -9.91
CA GLU A 29 10.15 -27.82 -8.91
C GLU A 29 10.38 -26.41 -8.35
N ILE A 30 11.64 -26.05 -8.09
CA ILE A 30 12.00 -24.68 -7.70
C ILE A 30 11.58 -23.70 -8.79
N ALA A 31 11.88 -24.01 -10.06
CA ALA A 31 11.49 -23.17 -11.19
C ALA A 31 9.96 -23.02 -11.29
N ALA A 32 9.20 -24.08 -11.06
CA ALA A 32 7.74 -24.05 -11.07
C ALA A 32 7.17 -23.12 -9.97
N ILE A 33 7.69 -23.22 -8.74
CA ILE A 33 7.27 -22.35 -7.63
C ILE A 33 7.61 -20.89 -7.93
N VAL A 34 8.83 -20.61 -8.40
CA VAL A 34 9.24 -19.25 -8.77
C VAL A 34 8.36 -18.67 -9.87
N ALA A 35 8.05 -19.47 -10.91
CA ALA A 35 7.18 -19.04 -12.00
C ALA A 35 5.77 -18.68 -11.53
N VAL A 36 5.18 -19.47 -10.63
CA VAL A 36 3.85 -19.20 -10.06
C VAL A 36 3.88 -17.93 -9.21
N LEU A 37 4.90 -17.75 -8.36
CA LEU A 37 5.01 -16.54 -7.52
C LEU A 37 5.25 -15.28 -8.35
N ALA A 38 6.06 -15.37 -9.41
CA ALA A 38 6.27 -14.27 -10.35
C ALA A 38 4.96 -13.88 -11.06
N ALA A 39 4.17 -14.88 -11.50
CA ALA A 39 2.89 -14.65 -12.14
C ALA A 39 1.82 -14.08 -11.19
N ALA A 40 1.84 -14.48 -9.91
CA ALA A 40 0.89 -13.99 -8.91
C ALA A 40 1.08 -12.50 -8.56
N GLY A 41 2.29 -11.97 -8.72
CA GLY A 41 2.61 -10.56 -8.45
C GLY A 41 2.14 -9.58 -9.53
N ASP A 42 1.82 -10.05 -10.73
CA ASP A 42 1.48 -9.21 -11.88
C ASP A 42 -0.04 -8.96 -12.00
N ALA A 43 -0.72 -8.81 -10.86
CA ALA A 43 -2.11 -8.36 -10.88
C ALA A 43 -2.13 -6.86 -11.19
N PRO A 44 -2.70 -6.40 -12.32
CA PRO A 44 -2.83 -4.97 -12.58
C PRO A 44 -3.64 -4.34 -11.44
N SER A 45 -3.14 -3.23 -10.90
CA SER A 45 -3.90 -2.45 -9.93
C SER A 45 -5.25 -2.10 -10.55
N PRO A 46 -6.38 -2.37 -9.87
CA PRO A 46 -7.69 -2.06 -10.41
C PRO A 46 -7.72 -0.57 -10.74
N ALA A 47 -8.20 -0.24 -11.94
CA ALA A 47 -8.37 1.15 -12.33
C ALA A 47 -9.21 1.88 -11.27
N PRO A 48 -8.88 3.13 -10.92
CA PRO A 48 -9.65 3.88 -9.95
C PRO A 48 -11.11 3.91 -10.39
N ARG A 49 -12.00 3.42 -9.51
CA ARG A 49 -13.44 3.41 -9.79
C ARG A 49 -13.90 4.85 -9.98
N ARG A 50 -14.60 5.13 -11.08
CA ARG A 50 -15.30 6.41 -11.23
C ARG A 50 -16.30 6.55 -10.09
N VAL A 51 -16.03 7.49 -9.18
CA VAL A 51 -16.95 7.87 -8.12
C VAL A 51 -17.88 8.93 -8.72
N PRO A 52 -19.20 8.76 -8.65
CA PRO A 52 -20.10 9.80 -9.11
C PRO A 52 -19.91 11.03 -8.22
N GLU A 53 -20.05 12.21 -8.81
CA GLU A 53 -19.66 13.44 -8.11
C GLU A 53 -20.48 13.71 -6.83
N TRP A 54 -21.70 13.18 -6.72
CA TRP A 54 -22.49 13.23 -5.48
C TRP A 54 -21.86 12.45 -4.31
N ALA A 55 -21.01 11.45 -4.58
CA ALA A 55 -20.34 10.60 -3.59
C ALA A 55 -18.90 11.03 -3.28
N ALA A 56 -18.43 12.16 -3.82
CA ALA A 56 -17.07 12.62 -3.62
C ALA A 56 -16.80 13.02 -2.14
N HIS A 57 -15.66 12.60 -1.58
CA HIS A 57 -15.29 12.88 -0.18
C HIS A 57 -15.29 14.37 0.17
N HIS A 58 -14.93 15.23 -0.78
CA HIS A 58 -14.91 16.68 -0.55
C HIS A 58 -16.31 17.26 -0.26
N ARG A 59 -17.39 16.53 -0.57
CA ARG A 59 -18.78 16.89 -0.23
C ARG A 59 -19.20 16.41 1.15
N GLN A 60 -18.47 15.48 1.76
CA GLN A 60 -18.75 15.00 3.13
C GLN A 60 -18.31 16.02 4.20
N VAL A 61 -17.50 17.00 3.80
CA VAL A 61 -17.03 18.09 4.67
C VAL A 61 -17.56 19.42 4.17
N ARG A 62 -17.90 20.33 5.10
CA ARG A 62 -18.26 21.70 4.72
C ARG A 62 -17.03 22.44 4.19
N ARG A 63 -17.14 22.97 2.97
CA ARG A 63 -16.16 23.90 2.40
C ARG A 63 -16.49 25.33 2.77
N ALA A 64 -15.47 26.17 2.93
CA ALA A 64 -15.65 27.60 3.09
C ALA A 64 -16.29 28.21 1.83
N LEU A 65 -17.30 29.05 2.01
CA LEU A 65 -17.92 29.82 0.94
C LEU A 65 -17.25 31.20 0.86
N PRO A 66 -16.94 31.70 -0.36
CA PRO A 66 -16.42 33.05 -0.52
C PRO A 66 -17.47 34.09 -0.09
N HIS A 67 -17.04 35.09 0.67
CA HIS A 67 -17.82 36.29 0.94
C HIS A 67 -17.50 37.36 -0.11
N GLY A 68 -18.47 38.21 -0.45
CA GLY A 68 -18.31 39.30 -1.40
C GLY A 68 -19.21 39.18 -2.65
N PRO A 69 -19.12 40.14 -3.58
CA PRO A 69 -19.96 40.20 -4.78
C PRO A 69 -19.89 38.88 -5.57
N GLY A 70 -21.05 38.29 -5.88
CA GLY A 70 -21.13 37.01 -6.59
C GLY A 70 -20.84 35.75 -5.76
N GLY A 71 -20.42 35.88 -4.49
CA GLY A 71 -20.14 34.74 -3.60
C GLY A 71 -21.36 33.85 -3.37
N TRP A 72 -22.54 34.46 -3.16
CA TRP A 72 -23.79 33.70 -3.02
C TRP A 72 -24.17 32.96 -4.32
N ARG A 73 -24.08 33.62 -5.48
CA ARG A 73 -24.43 33.01 -6.78
C ARG A 73 -23.50 31.84 -7.15
N SER A 74 -22.21 31.97 -6.87
CA SER A 74 -21.22 30.91 -7.14
C SER A 74 -21.30 29.71 -6.20
N SER A 75 -22.00 29.83 -5.06
CA SER A 75 -22.12 28.74 -4.08
C SER A 75 -22.89 27.51 -4.59
N ALA A 76 -23.77 27.71 -5.58
CA ALA A 76 -24.62 26.65 -6.14
C ALA A 76 -24.08 26.06 -7.46
N LEU A 77 -22.95 26.55 -7.98
CA LEU A 77 -22.37 26.06 -9.23
C LEU A 77 -21.41 24.88 -8.98
N PRO A 78 -21.30 23.92 -9.92
CA PRO A 78 -20.27 22.89 -9.87
C PRO A 78 -18.87 23.51 -9.80
N ARG A 79 -17.98 22.90 -9.02
CA ARG A 79 -16.55 23.23 -9.01
C ARG A 79 -15.76 22.13 -9.71
#